data_AF-A0A0R3MLH3-F1
#
_entry.id   AF-A0A0R3MLH3-F1
#
_cell.length_a   1.000
_cell.length_b   1.000
_cell.length_c   1.000
_cell.angle_alpha   90.00
_cell.angle_beta   90.00
_cell.angle_gamma   90.00
#
_symmetry.space_group_name_H-M   'P 1'
#
loop_
_entity.id
_entity.type
_entity.pdbx_description
1 polymer ?
#
loop_
_entity_poly.entity_id
_entity_poly.type
_entity_poly.pdbx_seq_one_letter_code
_entity_poly.pdbx_strand_id
1 'polypeptide(L)'
;MASEHTAKAFDSDLQELTRLVAEMGGLAERMITESVDALVRRDVALGKRVVASDVEIDRLQHLIEERAVLTIARRQPMAIDLREIVGAMRVATDLERIGDLAKNMGKRVAALENDFQPLKLMRGLEHMTDLVQTQVKSVLDAYAAHDLPAAMAVWKGDEEVDAICTSLFRELLTYMMEDPRNISFCIHLMFCAKNIERIGDHATNIAETVFYMIEGQQMLDKRPKGDMTTFATTLPNS
;
A
#
# COMPACT_ATOMS: atom_id res chain seq x y z
N MET A 1 -2.04 -32.77 28.27
CA MET A 1 -2.39 -31.60 29.10
C MET A 1 -1.36 -30.48 29.01
N ALA A 2 -0.13 -30.58 29.54
CA ALA A 2 0.84 -29.45 29.48
C ALA A 2 1.23 -29.04 28.04
N SER A 3 1.57 -30.01 27.18
CA SER A 3 1.86 -29.77 25.74
C SER A 3 0.66 -29.15 24.99
N GLU A 4 -0.55 -29.58 25.34
CA GLU A 4 -1.81 -29.13 24.74
C GLU A 4 -2.19 -27.69 25.15
N HIS A 5 -1.86 -27.31 26.39
CA HIS A 5 -1.97 -25.92 26.86
C HIS A 5 -0.92 -25.01 26.21
N THR A 6 0.30 -25.50 25.96
CA THR A 6 1.34 -24.74 25.27
C THR A 6 0.98 -24.49 23.80
N ALA A 7 0.47 -25.52 23.11
CA ALA A 7 0.01 -25.40 21.72
C ALA A 7 -1.15 -24.39 21.61
N LYS A 8 -2.21 -24.55 22.43
CA LYS A 8 -3.36 -23.60 22.42
C LYS A 8 -2.96 -22.16 22.73
N ALA A 9 -2.00 -21.96 23.64
CA ALA A 9 -1.55 -20.62 23.97
C ALA A 9 -0.68 -20.01 22.85
N PHE A 10 0.07 -20.83 22.11
CA PHE A 10 0.79 -20.38 20.93
C PHE A 10 -0.16 -20.02 19.77
N ASP A 11 -1.16 -20.85 19.50
CA ASP A 11 -2.20 -20.56 18.51
C ASP A 11 -2.91 -19.22 18.82
N SER A 12 -3.14 -18.95 20.12
CA SER A 12 -3.69 -17.67 20.57
C SER A 12 -2.73 -16.50 20.33
N ASP A 13 -1.42 -16.69 20.52
CA ASP A 13 -0.41 -15.66 20.29
C ASP A 13 -0.32 -15.32 18.78
N LEU A 14 -0.42 -16.33 17.89
CA LEU A 14 -0.48 -16.14 16.44
C LEU A 14 -1.78 -15.46 15.99
N GLN A 15 -2.93 -15.88 16.51
CA GLN A 15 -4.21 -15.25 16.23
C GLN A 15 -4.24 -13.77 16.66
N GLU A 16 -3.59 -13.42 17.77
CA GLU A 16 -3.43 -12.03 18.19
C GLU A 16 -2.65 -11.21 17.14
N LEU A 17 -1.54 -11.74 16.62
CA LEU A 17 -0.77 -11.08 15.55
C LEU A 17 -1.60 -10.89 14.28
N THR A 18 -2.28 -11.94 13.81
CA THR A 18 -3.14 -11.85 12.62
C THR A 18 -4.23 -10.80 12.79
N ARG A 19 -4.86 -10.73 13.98
CA ARG A 19 -5.88 -9.72 14.29
C ARG A 19 -5.31 -8.31 14.26
N LEU A 20 -4.13 -8.10 14.84
CA LEU A 20 -3.47 -6.78 14.85
C LEU A 20 -3.10 -6.33 13.43
N VAL A 21 -2.58 -7.24 12.60
CA VAL A 21 -2.30 -6.97 11.18
C VAL A 21 -3.59 -6.59 10.44
N ALA A 22 -4.70 -7.31 10.66
CA ALA A 22 -5.98 -6.98 10.04
C ALA A 22 -6.53 -5.61 10.51
N GLU A 23 -6.37 -5.26 11.79
CA GLU A 23 -6.74 -3.95 12.34
C GLU A 23 -5.94 -2.82 11.68
N MET A 24 -4.62 -3.01 11.56
CA MET A 24 -3.72 -2.08 10.88
C MET A 24 -4.05 -1.94 9.39
N GLY A 25 -4.35 -3.06 8.73
CA GLY A 25 -4.77 -3.11 7.33
C GLY A 25 -6.04 -2.31 7.07
N GLY A 26 -7.07 -2.51 7.89
CA GLY A 26 -8.32 -1.74 7.79
C GLY A 26 -8.14 -0.24 8.07
N LEU A 27 -7.15 0.15 8.89
CA LEU A 27 -6.81 1.56 9.08
C LEU A 27 -6.09 2.14 7.85
N ALA A 28 -5.12 1.41 7.29
CA ALA A 28 -4.42 1.81 6.07
C ALA A 28 -5.39 1.97 4.88
N GLU A 29 -6.31 1.02 4.67
CA GLU A 29 -7.35 1.11 3.64
C GLU A 29 -8.19 2.39 3.79
N ARG A 30 -8.68 2.67 5.00
CA ARG A 30 -9.42 3.91 5.28
C ARG A 30 -8.60 5.16 4.97
N MET A 31 -7.33 5.19 5.37
CA MET A 31 -6.45 6.32 5.09
C MET A 31 -6.28 6.56 3.59
N ILE A 32 -6.16 5.51 2.78
CA ILE A 32 -6.10 5.62 1.31
C ILE A 32 -7.39 6.29 0.81
N THR A 33 -8.56 5.75 1.14
CA THR A 33 -9.86 6.28 0.68
C THR A 33 -10.04 7.72 1.10
N GLU A 34 -9.86 8.03 2.38
CA GLU A 34 -10.04 9.37 2.94
C GLU A 34 -9.07 10.39 2.34
N SER A 35 -7.84 9.98 2.03
CA SER A 35 -6.85 10.89 1.44
C SER A 35 -7.23 11.34 0.04
N VAL A 36 -7.80 10.43 -0.76
CA VAL A 36 -8.25 10.72 -2.14
C VAL A 36 -9.57 11.47 -2.12
N ASP A 37 -10.51 11.07 -1.25
CA ASP A 37 -11.75 11.84 -1.02
C ASP A 37 -11.45 13.29 -0.60
N ALA A 38 -10.46 13.49 0.27
CA ALA A 38 -10.02 14.82 0.68
C ALA A 38 -9.46 15.62 -0.50
N LEU A 39 -8.69 14.99 -1.39
CA LEU A 39 -8.18 15.64 -2.60
C LEU A 39 -9.31 16.01 -3.57
N VAL A 40 -10.21 15.07 -3.86
CA VAL A 40 -11.34 15.26 -4.80
C VAL A 40 -12.27 16.38 -4.34
N ARG A 41 -12.62 16.36 -3.05
CA ARG A 41 -13.54 17.34 -2.44
C ARG A 41 -12.84 18.61 -1.96
N ARG A 42 -11.50 18.63 -2.01
CA ARG A 42 -10.65 19.68 -1.43
C ARG A 42 -10.94 19.91 0.06
N ASP A 43 -11.27 18.83 0.75
CA ASP A 43 -11.60 18.86 2.17
C ASP A 43 -10.32 18.85 3.00
N VAL A 44 -9.81 20.05 3.29
CA VAL A 44 -8.60 20.25 4.11
C VAL A 44 -8.78 19.66 5.52
N ALA A 45 -9.99 19.64 6.07
CA ALA A 45 -10.25 19.05 7.38
C ALA A 45 -10.12 17.53 7.33
N LEU A 46 -10.65 16.87 6.29
CA LEU A 46 -10.43 15.44 6.06
C LEU A 46 -8.96 15.12 5.82
N GLY A 47 -8.25 15.92 5.01
CA GLY A 47 -6.82 15.75 4.79
C GLY A 47 -6.00 15.81 6.09
N LYS A 48 -6.34 16.73 7.01
CA LYS A 48 -5.73 16.79 8.36
C LYS A 48 -6.07 15.59 9.22
N ARG A 49 -7.28 15.02 9.12
CA ARG A 49 -7.65 13.79 9.83
C ARG A 49 -6.79 12.61 9.38
N VAL A 50 -6.62 12.43 8.06
CA VAL A 50 -5.73 11.39 7.51
C VAL A 50 -4.31 11.52 8.07
N VAL A 51 -3.77 12.75 8.11
CA VAL A 51 -2.43 12.99 8.67
C VAL A 51 -2.34 12.63 10.16
N ALA A 52 -3.42 12.83 10.92
CA ALA A 52 -3.46 12.49 12.34
C ALA A 52 -3.61 10.98 12.59
N SER A 53 -4.28 10.25 11.69
CA SER A 53 -4.48 8.80 11.78
C SER A 53 -3.19 7.99 11.67
N ASP A 54 -2.16 8.55 11.05
CA ASP A 54 -0.83 7.96 10.88
C ASP A 54 -0.17 7.53 12.20
N VAL A 55 -0.38 8.30 13.28
CA VAL A 55 0.14 7.96 14.61
C VAL A 55 -0.38 6.61 15.11
N GLU A 56 -1.62 6.26 14.73
CA GLU A 56 -2.21 4.98 15.12
C GLU A 56 -1.66 3.82 14.28
N ILE A 57 -1.31 4.06 13.01
CA ILE A 57 -0.57 3.09 12.17
C ILE A 57 0.80 2.79 12.80
N ASP A 58 1.58 3.82 13.16
CA ASP A 58 2.87 3.66 13.82
C ASP A 58 2.75 2.88 15.15
N ARG A 59 1.70 3.18 15.92
CA ARG A 59 1.40 2.49 17.18
C ARG A 59 1.13 1.00 16.97
N LEU A 60 0.31 0.66 15.97
CA LEU A 60 -0.03 -0.71 15.64
C LEU A 60 1.19 -1.49 15.12
N GLN A 61 2.03 -0.87 14.29
CA GLN A 61 3.28 -1.49 13.83
C GLN A 61 4.16 -1.88 15.02
N HIS A 62 4.47 -0.93 15.90
CA HIS A 62 5.30 -1.21 17.08
C HIS A 62 4.69 -2.28 17.98
N LEU A 63 3.37 -2.29 18.15
CA LEU A 63 2.68 -3.31 18.93
C LEU A 63 2.82 -4.70 18.29
N ILE A 64 2.69 -4.81 16.97
CA ILE A 64 2.88 -6.08 16.24
C ILE A 64 4.32 -6.58 16.41
N GLU A 65 5.31 -5.70 16.26
CA GLU A 65 6.73 -6.03 16.44
C GLU A 65 7.03 -6.51 17.86
N GLU A 66 6.55 -5.80 18.88
CA GLU A 66 6.72 -6.19 20.28
C GLU A 66 6.11 -7.57 20.55
N ARG A 67 4.88 -7.81 20.06
CA ARG A 67 4.19 -9.09 20.23
C ARG A 67 4.91 -10.22 19.51
N ALA A 68 5.39 -9.99 18.30
CA ALA A 68 6.16 -10.95 17.53
C ALA A 68 7.43 -11.38 18.29
N VAL A 69 8.21 -10.41 18.81
CA VAL A 69 9.43 -10.69 19.57
C VAL A 69 9.11 -11.45 20.87
N LEU A 70 8.07 -11.07 21.60
CA LEU A 70 7.64 -11.77 22.81
C LEU A 70 7.22 -13.21 22.52
N THR A 71 6.48 -13.44 21.43
CA THR A 71 6.06 -14.78 21.02
C THR A 71 7.28 -15.65 20.67
N ILE A 72 8.25 -15.11 19.90
CA ILE A 72 9.49 -15.83 19.60
C ILE A 72 10.25 -16.19 20.88
N ALA A 73 10.44 -15.23 21.77
CA ALA A 73 11.20 -15.41 23.01
C ALA A 73 10.56 -16.44 23.95
N ARG A 74 9.23 -16.47 24.04
CA ARG A 74 8.49 -17.35 24.96
C ARG A 74 8.28 -18.76 24.42
N ARG A 75 8.21 -18.92 23.10
CA ARG A 75 7.69 -20.15 22.47
C ARG A 75 8.71 -20.89 21.65
N GLN A 76 9.80 -20.24 21.24
CA GLN A 76 10.84 -20.82 20.38
C GLN A 76 10.25 -21.50 19.13
N PRO A 77 9.42 -20.78 18.34
CA PRO A 77 8.72 -21.33 17.18
C PRO A 77 9.70 -21.83 16.13
N MET A 78 9.30 -22.86 15.38
CA MET A 78 10.17 -23.50 14.38
C MET A 78 9.54 -23.49 12.99
N ALA A 79 10.37 -23.36 11.96
CA ALA A 79 9.98 -23.46 10.56
C ALA A 79 8.76 -22.59 10.20
N ILE A 80 7.59 -23.19 10.02
CA ILE A 80 6.34 -22.54 9.57
C ILE A 80 5.93 -21.44 10.56
N ASP A 81 5.88 -21.78 11.85
CA ASP A 81 5.51 -20.88 12.94
C ASP A 81 6.38 -19.61 12.98
N LEU A 82 7.69 -19.77 12.76
CA LEU A 82 8.61 -18.64 12.72
C LEU A 82 8.38 -17.78 11.47
N ARG A 83 8.07 -18.40 10.32
CA ARG A 83 7.75 -17.67 9.10
C ARG A 83 6.45 -16.90 9.22
N GLU A 84 5.44 -17.41 9.92
CA GLU A 84 4.21 -16.67 10.17
C GLU A 84 4.46 -15.40 10.99
N ILE A 85 5.25 -15.49 12.06
CA ILE A 85 5.60 -14.34 12.90
C ILE A 85 6.44 -13.33 12.11
N VAL A 86 7.43 -13.79 11.35
CA VAL A 86 8.23 -12.92 10.48
C VAL A 86 7.38 -12.29 9.38
N GLY A 87 6.43 -13.04 8.83
CA GLY A 87 5.46 -12.55 7.86
C GLY A 87 4.62 -11.41 8.43
N ALA A 88 4.08 -11.57 9.64
CA ALA A 88 3.32 -10.51 10.32
C ALA A 88 4.12 -9.21 10.47
N MET A 89 5.40 -9.28 10.87
CA MET A 89 6.26 -8.09 10.97
C MET A 89 6.52 -7.41 9.61
N ARG A 90 6.73 -8.21 8.55
CA ARG A 90 6.94 -7.68 7.19
C ARG A 90 5.68 -7.00 6.66
N VAL A 91 4.52 -7.65 6.80
CA VAL A 91 3.24 -7.07 6.40
C VAL A 91 2.96 -5.78 7.18
N ALA A 92 3.22 -5.76 8.49
CA ALA A 92 3.09 -4.53 9.28
C ALA A 92 3.98 -3.40 8.76
N THR A 93 5.22 -3.70 8.34
CA THR A 93 6.11 -2.70 7.74
C THR A 93 5.54 -2.15 6.42
N ASP A 94 5.06 -3.02 5.53
CA ASP A 94 4.46 -2.58 4.27
C ASP A 94 3.17 -1.77 4.52
N LEU A 95 2.36 -2.12 5.53
CA LEU A 95 1.18 -1.36 5.94
C LEU A 95 1.52 0.03 6.49
N GLU A 96 2.62 0.17 7.26
CA GLU A 96 3.10 1.49 7.68
C GLU A 96 3.43 2.35 6.47
N ARG A 97 4.18 1.80 5.50
CA ARG A 97 4.53 2.51 4.27
C ARG A 97 3.31 2.96 3.48
N ILE A 98 2.28 2.11 3.42
CA ILE A 98 1.00 2.46 2.79
C ILE A 98 0.33 3.63 3.53
N GLY A 99 0.25 3.58 4.87
CA GLY A 99 -0.29 4.67 5.68
C GLY A 99 0.46 5.99 5.47
N ASP A 100 1.78 5.93 5.41
CA ASP A 100 2.67 7.07 5.25
C ASP A 100 2.51 7.73 3.86
N LEU A 101 2.31 6.92 2.81
CA LEU A 101 1.97 7.37 1.46
C LEU A 101 0.58 8.05 1.42
N ALA A 102 -0.41 7.50 2.13
CA ALA A 102 -1.74 8.10 2.26
C ALA A 102 -1.71 9.44 3.02
N LYS A 103 -0.95 9.53 4.11
CA LYS A 103 -0.65 10.78 4.83
C LYS A 103 -0.02 11.83 3.92
N ASN A 104 0.91 11.44 3.06
CA ASN A 104 1.53 12.36 2.11
C ASN A 104 0.53 12.92 1.08
N MET A 105 -0.48 12.14 0.69
CA MET A 105 -1.61 12.63 -0.10
C MET A 105 -2.48 13.60 0.70
N GLY A 106 -2.82 13.27 1.95
CA GLY A 106 -3.59 14.14 2.86
C GLY A 106 -2.93 15.51 3.10
N LYS A 107 -1.59 15.56 3.23
CA LYS A 107 -0.83 16.82 3.35
C LYS A 107 -0.97 17.74 2.14
N ARG A 108 -1.18 17.18 0.93
CA ARG A 108 -1.26 17.94 -0.32
C ARG A 108 -2.60 18.62 -0.53
N VAL A 109 -3.65 18.21 0.17
CA VAL A 109 -5.01 18.78 0.04
C VAL A 109 -5.01 20.29 0.28
N ALA A 110 -4.28 20.76 1.29
CA ALA A 110 -4.19 22.20 1.60
C ALA A 110 -3.49 23.01 0.50
N ALA A 111 -2.58 22.40 -0.26
CA ALA A 111 -1.90 23.08 -1.38
C ALA A 111 -2.84 23.28 -2.58
N LEU A 112 -3.94 22.52 -2.66
CA LEU A 112 -4.89 22.55 -3.76
C LEU A 112 -6.19 23.30 -3.44
N GLU A 113 -6.30 23.90 -2.24
CA GLU A 113 -7.54 24.53 -1.75
C GLU A 113 -8.07 25.63 -2.69
N ASN A 114 -7.17 26.45 -3.24
CA ASN A 114 -7.52 27.62 -4.06
C ASN A 114 -7.42 27.40 -5.59
N ASP A 115 -7.03 26.19 -6.03
CA ASP A 115 -6.83 25.90 -7.46
C ASP A 115 -8.16 25.49 -8.11
N PHE A 116 -8.72 26.32 -8.99
CA PHE A 116 -9.94 26.00 -9.74
C PHE A 116 -9.62 25.29 -11.06
N GLN A 117 -9.30 23.99 -10.97
CA GLN A 117 -8.92 23.17 -12.13
C GLN A 117 -9.89 21.99 -12.40
N PRO A 118 -9.87 21.39 -13.62
CA PRO A 118 -10.94 20.54 -14.14
C PRO A 118 -11.20 19.25 -13.36
N LEU A 119 -12.48 18.95 -13.11
CA LEU A 119 -12.97 17.72 -12.46
C LEU A 119 -12.52 16.41 -13.16
N LYS A 120 -12.15 16.47 -14.45
CA LYS A 120 -11.80 15.28 -15.24
C LYS A 120 -10.51 14.61 -14.77
N LEU A 121 -9.50 15.38 -14.36
CA LEU A 121 -8.22 14.85 -13.86
C LEU A 121 -8.38 14.07 -12.55
N MET A 122 -9.34 14.47 -11.71
CA MET A 122 -9.61 13.79 -10.45
C MET A 122 -10.17 12.38 -10.67
N ARG A 123 -10.95 12.16 -11.74
CA ARG A 123 -11.52 10.83 -12.05
C ARG A 123 -10.46 9.78 -12.38
N GLY A 124 -9.38 10.18 -13.05
CA GLY A 124 -8.27 9.27 -13.33
C GLY A 124 -7.57 8.82 -12.03
N LEU A 125 -7.42 9.74 -11.07
CA LEU A 125 -6.86 9.44 -9.76
C LEU A 125 -7.79 8.55 -8.92
N GLU A 126 -9.09 8.84 -8.91
CA GLU A 126 -10.12 8.01 -8.24
C GLU A 126 -10.08 6.57 -8.77
N HIS A 127 -10.08 6.40 -10.10
CA HIS A 127 -10.03 5.07 -10.71
C HIS A 127 -8.76 4.29 -10.33
N MET A 128 -7.60 4.95 -10.35
CA MET A 128 -6.34 4.34 -9.93
C MET A 128 -6.38 3.93 -8.45
N THR A 129 -7.04 4.73 -7.62
CA THR A 129 -7.21 4.46 -6.18
C THR A 129 -8.10 3.24 -5.94
N ASP A 130 -9.22 3.12 -6.65
CA ASP A 130 -10.13 1.97 -6.53
C ASP A 130 -9.43 0.64 -6.86
N LEU A 131 -8.59 0.65 -7.90
CA LEU A 131 -7.81 -0.51 -8.29
C LEU A 131 -6.81 -0.92 -7.19
N VAL A 132 -6.04 0.05 -6.68
CA VAL A 132 -5.05 -0.22 -5.63
C VAL A 132 -5.71 -0.61 -4.30
N GLN A 133 -6.84 -0.02 -3.92
CA GLN A 133 -7.61 -0.46 -2.76
C GLN A 133 -8.07 -1.92 -2.91
N THR A 134 -8.51 -2.31 -4.11
CA THR A 134 -8.89 -3.68 -4.40
C THR A 134 -7.70 -4.64 -4.25
N GLN A 135 -6.51 -4.24 -4.71
CA GLN A 135 -5.28 -5.03 -4.56
C GLN A 135 -4.85 -5.18 -3.09
N VAL A 136 -4.83 -4.07 -2.33
CA VAL A 136 -4.51 -4.08 -0.89
C VAL A 136 -5.47 -5.00 -0.13
N LYS A 137 -6.78 -4.86 -0.37
CA LYS A 137 -7.77 -5.72 0.25
C LYS A 137 -7.55 -7.18 -0.10
N SER A 138 -7.40 -7.48 -1.39
CA SER A 138 -7.24 -8.85 -1.88
C SER A 138 -5.99 -9.53 -1.32
N VAL A 139 -4.90 -8.79 -1.16
CA VAL A 139 -3.66 -9.36 -0.61
C VAL A 139 -3.71 -9.54 0.90
N LEU A 140 -4.43 -8.69 1.63
CA LEU A 140 -4.67 -8.87 3.07
C LEU A 140 -5.62 -10.05 3.33
N ASP A 141 -6.66 -10.22 2.50
CA ASP A 141 -7.53 -11.40 2.52
C ASP A 141 -6.72 -12.68 2.23
N ALA A 142 -5.83 -12.64 1.22
CA ALA A 142 -4.95 -13.75 0.88
C ALA A 142 -3.96 -14.08 2.01
N TYR A 143 -3.40 -13.06 2.66
CA TYR A 143 -2.53 -13.22 3.83
C TYR A 143 -3.27 -13.91 4.98
N ALA A 144 -4.47 -13.44 5.34
CA ALA A 144 -5.26 -14.01 6.42
C ALA A 144 -5.68 -15.46 6.13
N ALA A 145 -5.99 -15.77 4.87
CA ALA A 145 -6.42 -17.10 4.43
C ALA A 145 -5.28 -18.07 4.10
N HIS A 146 -4.02 -17.60 4.09
CA HIS A 146 -2.88 -18.33 3.54
C HIS A 146 -3.12 -18.80 2.08
N ASP A 147 -3.75 -17.94 1.28
CA ASP A 147 -4.14 -18.23 -0.10
C ASP A 147 -3.05 -17.76 -1.08
N LEU A 148 -2.14 -18.67 -1.42
CA LEU A 148 -1.07 -18.40 -2.38
C LEU A 148 -1.59 -18.01 -3.77
N PRO A 149 -2.54 -18.75 -4.39
CA PRO A 149 -3.13 -18.33 -5.66
C PRO A 149 -3.67 -16.90 -5.67
N ALA A 150 -4.39 -16.49 -4.63
CA ALA A 150 -4.93 -15.13 -4.51
C ALA A 150 -3.83 -14.08 -4.38
N ALA A 151 -2.81 -14.31 -3.55
CA ALA A 151 -1.65 -13.43 -3.45
C ALA A 151 -0.92 -13.28 -4.80
N MET A 152 -0.73 -14.39 -5.51
CA MET A 152 -0.08 -14.37 -6.83
C MET A 152 -0.89 -13.66 -7.91
N ALA A 153 -2.22 -13.61 -7.78
CA ALA A 153 -3.06 -12.81 -8.66
C ALA A 153 -2.81 -11.30 -8.46
N VAL A 154 -2.68 -10.85 -7.20
CA VAL A 154 -2.32 -9.45 -6.89
C VAL A 154 -0.94 -9.10 -7.43
N TRP A 155 0.05 -9.96 -7.19
CA TRP A 155 1.42 -9.74 -7.67
C TRP A 155 1.51 -9.59 -9.20
N LYS A 156 0.66 -10.31 -9.95
CA LYS A 156 0.58 -10.20 -11.42
C LYS A 156 -0.25 -9.01 -11.91
N GLY A 157 -1.21 -8.55 -11.11
CA GLY A 157 -2.13 -7.47 -11.47
C GLY A 157 -1.53 -6.06 -11.40
N ASP A 158 -0.28 -5.95 -10.95
CA ASP A 158 0.43 -4.69 -10.78
C ASP A 158 0.62 -3.88 -12.08
N GLU A 159 0.81 -4.55 -13.21
CA GLU A 159 1.01 -3.92 -14.51
C GLU A 159 -0.15 -2.96 -14.89
N GLU A 160 -1.36 -3.25 -14.41
CA GLU A 160 -2.54 -2.42 -14.63
C GLU A 160 -2.43 -1.05 -13.92
N VAL A 161 -1.90 -1.04 -12.68
CA VAL A 161 -1.68 0.18 -11.90
C VAL A 161 -0.62 1.05 -12.57
N ASP A 162 0.49 0.44 -13.01
CA ASP A 162 1.56 1.10 -13.74
C ASP A 162 1.05 1.74 -15.06
N ALA A 163 0.20 1.01 -15.80
CA ALA A 163 -0.38 1.49 -17.04
C ALA A 163 -1.30 2.70 -16.83
N ILE A 164 -2.17 2.66 -15.79
CA ILE A 164 -3.04 3.79 -15.44
C ILE A 164 -2.20 4.99 -14.98
N CYS A 165 -1.17 4.77 -14.14
CA CYS A 165 -0.26 5.82 -13.70
C CYS A 165 0.41 6.51 -14.89
N THR A 166 0.85 5.73 -15.88
CA THR A 166 1.48 6.23 -17.11
C THR A 166 0.50 7.05 -17.95
N SER A 167 -0.74 6.58 -18.09
CA SER A 167 -1.79 7.29 -18.81
C SER A 167 -2.09 8.64 -18.15
N LEU A 168 -2.27 8.65 -16.82
CA LEU A 168 -2.53 9.86 -16.04
C LEU A 168 -1.37 10.86 -16.13
N PHE A 169 -0.12 10.38 -16.11
CA PHE A 169 1.06 11.23 -16.29
C PHE A 169 1.04 11.95 -17.64
N ARG A 170 0.75 11.25 -18.74
CA ARG A 170 0.66 11.85 -20.08
C ARG A 170 -0.50 12.84 -20.20
N GLU A 171 -1.63 12.54 -19.58
CA GLU A 171 -2.76 13.46 -19.52
C GLU A 171 -2.37 14.75 -18.79
N LEU A 172 -1.80 14.64 -17.57
CA LEU A 172 -1.35 15.79 -16.78
C LEU A 172 -0.34 16.68 -17.55
N LEU A 173 0.61 16.09 -18.28
CA LEU A 173 1.54 16.86 -19.11
C LEU A 173 0.83 17.67 -20.20
N THR A 174 -0.21 17.11 -20.81
CA THR A 174 -0.97 17.80 -21.85
C THR A 174 -1.69 19.02 -21.25
N TYR A 175 -2.29 18.89 -20.07
CA TYR A 175 -2.90 20.03 -19.36
C TYR A 175 -1.89 21.11 -18.96
N MET A 176 -0.66 20.74 -18.60
CA MET A 176 0.42 21.70 -18.32
C MET A 176 0.85 22.45 -19.58
N MET A 177 0.90 21.77 -20.73
CA MET A 177 1.27 22.36 -22.02
C MET A 177 0.18 23.28 -22.59
N GLU A 178 -1.09 22.93 -22.37
CA GLU A 178 -2.24 23.74 -22.79
C GLU A 178 -2.32 25.07 -22.02
N ASP A 179 -2.04 25.07 -20.72
CA ASP A 179 -2.02 26.27 -19.89
C ASP A 179 -1.01 26.16 -18.73
N PRO A 180 0.06 26.99 -18.72
CA PRO A 180 1.08 26.99 -17.66
C PRO A 180 0.54 27.25 -16.25
N ARG A 181 -0.66 27.84 -16.11
CA ARG A 181 -1.33 28.02 -14.81
C ARG A 181 -1.69 26.68 -14.15
N ASN A 182 -1.73 25.59 -14.92
CA ASN A 182 -2.03 24.25 -14.43
C ASN A 182 -0.83 23.53 -13.83
N ILE A 183 0.39 24.05 -14.00
CA ILE A 183 1.64 23.36 -13.62
C ILE A 183 1.65 22.97 -12.15
N SER A 184 1.35 23.92 -11.25
CA SER A 184 1.35 23.66 -9.80
C SER A 184 0.37 22.53 -9.44
N PHE A 185 -0.89 22.68 -9.85
CA PHE A 185 -1.95 21.69 -9.64
C PHE A 185 -1.57 20.30 -10.16
N CYS A 186 -1.11 20.22 -11.40
CA CYS A 186 -0.77 18.95 -12.03
C CYS A 186 0.45 18.28 -11.37
N ILE A 187 1.43 19.06 -10.87
CA ILE A 187 2.55 18.52 -10.09
C ILE A 187 2.03 17.87 -8.79
N HIS A 188 1.12 18.52 -8.06
CA HIS A 188 0.54 17.94 -6.85
C HIS A 188 -0.19 16.63 -7.14
N LEU A 189 -1.00 16.57 -8.21
CA LEU A 189 -1.67 15.34 -8.64
C LEU A 189 -0.68 14.25 -9.04
N MET A 190 0.40 14.60 -9.74
CA MET A 190 1.42 13.66 -10.16
C MET A 190 2.12 12.99 -8.96
N PHE A 191 2.37 13.75 -7.90
CA PHE A 191 2.85 13.17 -6.64
C PHE A 191 1.83 12.24 -5.99
N CYS A 192 0.53 12.58 -6.03
CA CYS A 192 -0.51 11.68 -5.51
C CYS A 192 -0.61 10.39 -6.32
N ALA A 193 -0.59 10.48 -7.66
CA ALA A 193 -0.59 9.33 -8.55
C ALA A 193 0.62 8.42 -8.28
N LYS A 194 1.82 8.99 -8.10
CA LYS A 194 3.01 8.21 -7.75
C LYS A 194 2.90 7.57 -6.36
N ASN A 195 2.28 8.23 -5.39
CA ASN A 195 2.03 7.62 -4.09
C ASN A 195 1.07 6.42 -4.21
N ILE A 196 0.04 6.50 -5.05
CA ILE A 196 -0.90 5.39 -5.29
C ILE A 196 -0.19 4.22 -5.97
N GLU A 197 0.66 4.46 -6.98
CA GLU A 197 1.47 3.38 -7.59
C GLU A 197 2.37 2.70 -6.56
N ARG A 198 3.01 3.48 -5.67
CA ARG A 198 3.82 2.91 -4.59
C ARG A 198 3.01 2.13 -3.57
N ILE A 199 1.73 2.45 -3.36
CA ILE A 199 0.85 1.61 -2.53
C ILE A 199 0.62 0.27 -3.24
N GLY A 200 0.45 0.26 -4.56
CA GLY A 200 0.43 -0.97 -5.38
C GLY A 200 1.72 -1.78 -5.21
N ASP A 201 2.90 -1.13 -5.23
CA ASP A 201 4.18 -1.78 -4.91
C ASP A 201 4.15 -2.51 -3.56
N HIS A 202 3.69 -1.84 -2.50
CA HIS A 202 3.58 -2.46 -1.18
C HIS A 202 2.57 -3.60 -1.13
N ALA A 203 1.46 -3.53 -1.89
CA ALA A 203 0.54 -4.66 -2.02
C ALA A 203 1.24 -5.89 -2.63
N THR A 204 2.11 -5.70 -3.63
CA THR A 204 2.89 -6.83 -4.19
C THR A 204 3.94 -7.36 -3.22
N ASN A 205 4.58 -6.51 -2.39
CA ASN A 205 5.51 -6.97 -1.34
C ASN A 205 4.79 -7.83 -0.30
N ILE A 206 3.55 -7.49 0.04
CA ILE A 206 2.71 -8.32 0.92
C ILE A 206 2.44 -9.67 0.24
N ALA A 207 2.15 -9.69 -1.08
CA ALA A 207 1.96 -10.94 -1.81
C ALA A 207 3.22 -11.82 -1.81
N GLU A 208 4.40 -11.22 -1.98
CA GLU A 208 5.69 -11.92 -1.85
C GLU A 208 5.93 -12.44 -0.43
N THR A 209 5.44 -11.73 0.58
CA THR A 209 5.47 -12.20 1.96
C THR A 209 4.58 -13.42 2.17
N VAL A 210 3.36 -13.44 1.60
CA VAL A 210 2.48 -14.62 1.61
C VAL A 210 3.15 -15.81 0.92
N PHE A 211 3.77 -15.59 -0.25
CA PHE A 211 4.57 -16.60 -0.94
C PHE A 211 5.66 -17.17 -0.03
N TYR A 212 6.45 -16.30 0.61
CA TYR A 212 7.52 -16.72 1.52
C TYR A 212 7.00 -17.53 2.72
N MET A 213 5.87 -17.13 3.31
CA MET A 213 5.27 -17.85 4.44
C MET A 213 4.95 -19.30 4.07
N ILE A 214 4.36 -19.50 2.88
CA ILE A 214 3.87 -20.80 2.40
C ILE A 214 5.02 -21.65 1.84
N GLU A 215 5.77 -21.11 0.88
CA GLU A 215 6.81 -21.85 0.14
C GLU A 215 8.15 -21.93 0.90
N GLY A 216 8.37 -21.06 1.88
CA GLY A 216 9.58 -21.04 2.70
C GLY A 216 10.83 -20.49 2.01
N GLN A 217 10.71 -20.00 0.78
CA GLN A 217 11.79 -19.37 0.00
C GLN A 217 11.32 -18.05 -0.60
N GLN A 218 12.26 -17.21 -1.00
CA GLN A 218 11.93 -15.97 -1.70
C GLN A 218 11.58 -16.23 -3.15
N MET A 219 10.70 -15.39 -3.69
CA MET A 219 10.38 -15.37 -5.10
C MET A 219 11.59 -14.87 -5.90
N LEU A 220 12.01 -15.62 -6.91
CA LEU A 220 13.15 -15.26 -7.78
C LEU A 220 12.71 -14.67 -9.12
N ASP A 221 11.44 -14.81 -9.47
CA ASP A 221 10.89 -14.29 -10.71
C ASP A 221 10.86 -12.76 -10.68
N LYS A 222 11.13 -12.15 -11.83
CA LYS A 222 10.99 -10.70 -11.96
C LYS A 222 9.51 -10.34 -12.03
N ARG A 223 9.12 -9.39 -11.19
CA ARG A 223 7.79 -8.78 -11.23
C ARG A 223 7.50 -8.21 -12.62
N PRO A 224 6.32 -8.48 -13.20
CA PRO A 224 5.88 -7.82 -14.42
C PRO A 224 5.64 -6.34 -14.11
N LYS A 225 6.63 -5.49 -14.39
CA LYS A 225 6.52 -4.03 -14.27
C LYS A 225 6.25 -3.39 -15.63
N GLY A 226 5.33 -2.42 -15.65
CA GLY A 226 5.15 -1.54 -16.79
C GLY A 226 6.32 -0.56 -16.87
N ASP A 227 7.32 -0.87 -17.69
CA ASP A 227 8.61 -0.18 -17.69
C ASP A 227 8.49 1.35 -17.95
N MET A 228 8.82 2.15 -16.94
CA MET A 228 8.78 3.63 -16.95
C MET A 228 10.11 4.27 -17.41
N THR A 229 11.14 3.47 -17.70
CA THR A 229 12.51 4.00 -17.88
C THR A 229 12.83 4.50 -19.30
N THR A 230 11.95 4.27 -20.27
CA THR A 230 12.23 4.56 -21.70
C THR A 230 11.60 5.87 -22.17
N PHE A 231 11.89 6.99 -21.48
CA PHE A 231 11.57 8.33 -22.00
C PHE A 231 12.81 9.12 -22.44
N ALA A 232 14.01 8.52 -22.46
CA ALA A 232 15.23 9.20 -22.85
C ALA A 232 16.22 8.30 -23.61
N THR A 233 16.05 8.15 -24.93
CA THR A 233 17.15 8.17 -25.93
C THR A 233 16.60 7.95 -27.35
N THR A 234 15.94 8.96 -27.92
CA THR A 234 16.05 9.18 -29.36
C THR A 234 16.98 10.36 -29.55
N LEU A 235 18.27 10.07 -29.75
CA LEU A 235 19.22 11.05 -30.26
C LEU A 235 18.66 11.61 -31.58
N PRO A 236 18.69 12.93 -31.82
CA PRO A 236 18.41 13.44 -33.14
C PRO A 236 19.54 12.99 -34.07
N ASN A 237 19.21 12.14 -35.04
CA ASN A 237 20.12 11.81 -36.14
C ASN A 237 20.55 13.12 -36.81
N SER A 238 21.86 13.38 -36.78
CA SER A 238 22.53 14.41 -37.56
C SER A 238 22.75 13.94 -39.00
#